data_AF-A0A0L9UCY5-F1
#
_entry.id   AF-A0A0L9UCY5-F1
#
_cell.length_a   1.000
_cell.length_b   1.000
_cell.length_c   1.000
_cell.angle_alpha   90.00
_cell.angle_beta   90.00
_cell.angle_gamma   90.00
#
_symmetry.space_group_name_H-M   'P 1'
#
loop_
_entity.id
_entity.type
_entity.pdbx_description
1 polymer ?
#
loop_
_entity_poly.entity_id
_entity_poly.type
_entity_poly.pdbx_seq_one_letter_code
_entity_poly.pdbx_strand_id
1 'polypeptide(L)'
;MLALMGNSNTKTIVITGHSIGGATASLCALWLLSYLHHISSSSSSVSVLCITFGSPMLGNSSFSNAILRERWGGNFCHVVSKHDIMPRLLFAPITPYTAQLNLLLQFWRLSTAAPGFGKLAVPVSDQQQELFNVVMSSLDAATQDGEGSAILFHPFGSYLFVSSEGAVCVDSSTAVIKMMHLMFTSGSLYYSIEDHLKYGDYVKNLSLQFLNHKNSMHGNIPDSSYEAGLELAVHSSGLANQESAKECLKLTRRMGPSPTINAAMLPIKLSKVVPYRTEIEWYKSWCDQQVDQMGYYDLFKRRRNTSKKMAMKVNMNRHKLARFWNDVIEMWEKSELPHDLAVREKWVNASHFYKLLVEPLDIAEYYGKGTHTTKGHYLQHGRERRYEVFDRWWKDGIAAAAAEENNERRSKFASLTQDSCFWARVEEARDWLNSVRSESDTSKLAVLWDNIEKFEKYAVELINNKEVSEDVLAKNSSYSTWVEDLKELRELRANVKRFPHNFNPFLDGEVIP
;
A
#
# COMPACT_ATOMS: atom_id res chain seq x y z
N MET A 1 -21.01 -3.95 -14.42
CA MET A 1 -20.22 -4.24 -13.20
C MET A 1 -20.89 -3.67 -11.95
N LEU A 2 -21.20 -2.37 -11.89
CA LEU A 2 -21.86 -1.74 -10.73
C LEU A 2 -23.21 -2.40 -10.35
N ALA A 3 -24.03 -2.80 -11.32
CA ALA A 3 -25.28 -3.52 -11.07
C ALA A 3 -25.08 -4.93 -10.44
N LEU A 4 -23.95 -5.59 -10.73
CA LEU A 4 -23.60 -6.90 -10.13
C LEU A 4 -23.08 -6.73 -8.69
N MET A 5 -22.50 -5.57 -8.39
CA MET A 5 -21.98 -5.20 -7.06
C MET A 5 -23.09 -4.76 -6.10
N GLY A 6 -24.18 -4.18 -6.62
CA GLY A 6 -25.37 -3.85 -5.81
C GLY A 6 -26.22 -5.07 -5.41
N ASN A 7 -25.85 -6.28 -5.85
CA ASN A 7 -26.52 -7.51 -5.48
C ASN A 7 -25.82 -8.14 -4.27
N SER A 8 -26.51 -8.20 -3.13
CA SER A 8 -26.02 -8.77 -1.87
C SER A 8 -25.64 -10.26 -1.96
N ASN A 9 -26.03 -10.96 -3.02
CA ASN A 9 -25.71 -12.37 -3.24
C ASN A 9 -24.38 -12.60 -3.98
N THR A 10 -23.75 -11.55 -4.54
CA THR A 10 -22.48 -11.69 -5.28
C THR A 10 -21.31 -11.83 -4.32
N LYS A 11 -20.79 -13.05 -4.17
CA LYS A 11 -19.62 -13.33 -3.30
C LYS A 11 -18.27 -13.17 -4.02
N THR A 12 -18.24 -13.46 -5.31
CA THR A 12 -16.99 -13.48 -6.10
C THR A 12 -17.25 -13.00 -7.52
N ILE A 13 -16.38 -12.13 -8.03
CA ILE A 13 -16.35 -11.67 -9.41
C ILE A 13 -15.09 -12.23 -10.06
N VAL A 14 -15.27 -13.05 -11.10
CA VAL A 14 -14.16 -13.56 -11.91
C VAL A 14 -14.12 -12.76 -13.21
N ILE A 15 -12.96 -12.18 -13.52
CA ILE A 15 -12.70 -11.43 -14.75
C ILE A 15 -11.68 -12.24 -15.54
N THR A 16 -11.92 -12.44 -16.82
CA THR A 16 -11.04 -13.26 -17.65
C THR A 16 -10.92 -12.72 -19.06
N GLY A 17 -9.87 -13.14 -19.75
CA GLY A 17 -9.65 -12.84 -21.15
C GLY A 17 -8.46 -13.60 -21.70
N HIS A 18 -8.45 -13.77 -23.02
CA HIS A 18 -7.34 -14.34 -23.78
C HIS A 18 -6.62 -13.22 -24.55
N SER A 19 -5.31 -13.36 -24.72
CA SER A 19 -4.48 -12.41 -25.46
C SER A 19 -4.65 -10.97 -24.93
N ILE A 20 -4.84 -9.98 -25.81
CA ILE A 20 -5.11 -8.58 -25.46
C ILE A 20 -6.34 -8.45 -24.54
N GLY A 21 -7.36 -9.31 -24.70
CA GLY A 21 -8.54 -9.32 -23.84
C GLY A 21 -8.20 -9.66 -22.38
N GLY A 22 -7.17 -10.48 -22.13
CA GLY A 22 -6.72 -10.76 -20.77
C GLY A 22 -5.89 -9.63 -20.15
N ALA A 23 -5.17 -8.86 -20.97
CA ALA A 23 -4.59 -7.59 -20.54
C ALA A 23 -5.69 -6.59 -20.14
N THR A 24 -6.75 -6.46 -20.94
CA THR A 24 -7.93 -5.64 -20.59
C THR A 24 -8.62 -6.14 -19.32
N ALA A 25 -8.77 -7.47 -19.17
CA ALA A 25 -9.32 -8.10 -17.97
C ALA A 25 -8.51 -7.72 -16.72
N SER A 26 -7.18 -7.75 -16.82
CA SER A 26 -6.30 -7.38 -15.71
C SER A 26 -6.47 -5.91 -15.30
N LEU A 27 -6.51 -4.99 -16.27
CA LEU A 27 -6.78 -3.57 -15.99
C LEU A 27 -8.17 -3.35 -15.39
N CYS A 28 -9.17 -4.08 -15.87
CA CYS A 28 -10.53 -4.03 -15.33
C CYS A 28 -10.59 -4.54 -13.88
N ALA A 29 -9.86 -5.61 -13.57
CA ALA A 29 -9.74 -6.12 -12.21
C ALA A 29 -9.04 -5.13 -11.27
N LEU A 30 -7.97 -4.47 -11.72
CA LEU A 30 -7.29 -3.43 -10.95
C LEU A 30 -8.19 -2.21 -10.70
N TRP A 31 -8.93 -1.77 -11.72
CA TRP A 31 -9.92 -0.72 -11.57
C TRP A 31 -10.99 -1.10 -10.54
N LEU A 32 -11.50 -2.33 -10.60
CA LEU A 32 -12.50 -2.82 -9.65
C LEU A 32 -11.94 -2.91 -8.22
N LEU A 33 -10.72 -3.41 -8.04
CA LEU A 33 -10.04 -3.47 -6.74
C LEU A 33 -9.84 -2.08 -6.14
N SER A 34 -9.40 -1.11 -6.96
CA SER A 34 -9.26 0.29 -6.54
C SER A 34 -10.61 0.91 -6.16
N TYR A 35 -11.64 0.70 -6.97
CA TYR A 35 -13.00 1.20 -6.72
C TYR A 35 -13.59 0.62 -5.42
N LEU A 36 -13.45 -0.71 -5.22
CA LEU A 36 -13.87 -1.38 -4.00
C LEU A 36 -13.11 -0.87 -2.77
N HIS A 37 -11.81 -0.63 -2.90
CA HIS A 37 -11.01 -0.05 -1.81
C HIS A 37 -11.52 1.33 -1.39
N HIS A 38 -11.97 2.16 -2.33
CA HIS A 38 -12.51 3.49 -2.03
C HIS A 38 -13.90 3.49 -1.41
N ILE A 39 -14.74 2.49 -1.71
CA ILE A 39 -16.17 2.49 -1.33
C ILE A 39 -16.47 1.55 -0.17
N SER A 40 -15.52 0.73 0.26
CA SER A 40 -15.67 -0.19 1.39
C SER A 40 -15.74 0.54 2.73
N SER A 41 -16.88 1.20 2.97
CA SER A 41 -17.47 1.50 4.29
C SER A 41 -18.69 0.60 4.55
N SER A 42 -18.97 -0.36 3.67
CA SER A 42 -20.19 -1.16 3.66
C SER A 42 -19.88 -2.64 3.43
N SER A 43 -20.01 -3.43 4.49
CA SER A 43 -20.28 -4.87 4.71
C SER A 43 -20.38 -5.93 3.58
N SER A 44 -19.98 -5.70 2.32
CA SER A 44 -19.94 -6.74 1.28
C SER A 44 -18.51 -6.94 0.77
N SER A 45 -17.82 -7.96 1.29
CA SER A 45 -16.48 -8.36 0.84
C SER A 45 -16.57 -9.15 -0.47
N VAL A 46 -16.84 -8.46 -1.57
CA VAL A 46 -16.81 -9.08 -2.90
C VAL A 46 -15.37 -9.43 -3.24
N SER A 47 -15.07 -10.73 -3.38
CA SER A 47 -13.76 -11.20 -3.83
C SER A 47 -13.61 -11.00 -5.34
N VAL A 48 -12.46 -10.48 -5.79
CA VAL A 48 -12.14 -10.31 -7.22
C VAL A 48 -11.05 -11.29 -7.61
N LEU A 49 -11.23 -12.05 -8.68
CA LEU A 49 -10.22 -12.92 -9.25
C LEU A 49 -10.07 -12.64 -10.74
N CYS A 50 -8.84 -12.46 -11.20
CA CYS A 50 -8.52 -12.27 -12.60
C CYS A 50 -7.71 -13.45 -13.13
N ILE A 51 -8.24 -14.16 -14.11
CA ILE A 51 -7.56 -15.29 -14.76
C ILE A 51 -7.35 -14.94 -16.22
N THR A 52 -6.11 -14.91 -16.69
CA THR A 52 -5.80 -14.52 -18.07
C THR A 52 -5.08 -15.62 -18.82
N PHE A 53 -5.29 -15.73 -20.13
CA PHE A 53 -4.66 -16.75 -20.97
C PHE A 53 -3.80 -16.09 -22.05
N GLY A 54 -2.51 -16.39 -22.10
CA GLY A 54 -1.61 -15.88 -23.15
C GLY A 54 -1.58 -14.36 -23.26
N SER A 55 -1.74 -13.66 -22.15
CA SER A 55 -1.86 -12.20 -22.15
C SER A 55 -0.49 -11.52 -22.15
N PRO A 56 -0.33 -10.42 -22.90
CA PRO A 56 0.87 -9.61 -22.81
C PRO A 56 0.98 -8.98 -21.41
N MET A 57 2.20 -8.70 -20.99
CA MET A 57 2.48 -8.09 -19.69
C MET A 57 1.95 -6.65 -19.60
N LEU A 58 1.77 -6.15 -18.38
CA LEU A 58 1.31 -4.79 -18.13
C LEU A 58 2.17 -4.07 -17.13
N GLY A 59 2.39 -2.78 -17.39
CA GLY A 59 3.02 -1.85 -16.47
C GLY A 59 4.50 -2.13 -16.22
N ASN A 60 5.14 -1.15 -15.60
CA ASN A 60 6.56 -1.16 -15.28
C ASN A 60 6.81 -1.67 -13.84
N SER A 61 8.05 -1.58 -13.38
CA SER A 61 8.43 -1.93 -12.01
C SER A 61 7.59 -1.19 -10.96
N SER A 62 7.31 0.11 -11.16
CA SER A 62 6.47 0.88 -10.23
C SER A 62 5.04 0.35 -10.17
N PHE A 63 4.48 -0.07 -11.29
CA PHE A 63 3.15 -0.68 -11.37
C PHE A 63 3.09 -2.02 -10.62
N SER A 64 4.05 -2.92 -10.88
CA SER A 64 4.14 -4.20 -10.17
C SER A 64 4.32 -4.00 -8.66
N ASN A 65 5.19 -3.05 -8.26
CA ASN A 65 5.40 -2.68 -6.86
C ASN A 65 4.14 -2.10 -6.20
N ALA A 66 3.32 -1.33 -6.92
CA ALA A 66 2.05 -0.83 -6.38
C ALA A 66 1.07 -1.97 -6.10
N ILE A 67 0.94 -2.93 -7.03
CA ILE A 67 0.10 -4.13 -6.87
C ILE A 67 0.58 -4.98 -5.68
N LEU A 68 1.90 -5.12 -5.52
CA LEU A 68 2.50 -5.82 -4.39
C LEU A 68 2.16 -5.13 -3.06
N ARG A 69 2.32 -3.80 -2.99
CA ARG A 69 2.05 -2.99 -1.78
C ARG A 69 0.58 -3.05 -1.35
N GLU A 70 -0.34 -3.00 -2.32
CA GLU A 70 -1.77 -3.14 -2.06
C GLU A 70 -2.20 -4.60 -1.89
N ARG A 71 -1.25 -5.56 -1.97
CA ARG A 71 -1.46 -7.00 -1.83
C ARG A 71 -2.48 -7.58 -2.82
N TRP A 72 -2.64 -6.94 -3.96
CA TRP A 72 -3.54 -7.37 -5.02
C TRP A 72 -2.98 -8.51 -5.86
N GLY A 73 -1.69 -8.86 -5.72
CA GLY A 73 -1.06 -9.92 -6.50
C GLY A 73 -1.78 -11.28 -6.44
N GLY A 74 -2.34 -11.64 -5.27
CA GLY A 74 -3.10 -12.89 -5.10
C GLY A 74 -4.42 -12.93 -5.87
N ASN A 75 -4.88 -11.81 -6.41
CA ASN A 75 -6.08 -11.72 -7.23
C ASN A 75 -5.81 -12.03 -8.71
N PHE A 76 -4.54 -12.22 -9.13
CA PHE A 76 -4.18 -12.40 -10.53
C PHE A 76 -3.49 -13.76 -10.77
N CYS A 77 -4.02 -14.51 -11.74
CA CYS A 77 -3.44 -15.74 -12.24
C CYS A 77 -3.27 -15.65 -13.77
N HIS A 78 -2.02 -15.60 -14.22
CA HIS A 78 -1.63 -15.51 -15.62
C HIS A 78 -1.25 -16.89 -16.15
N VAL A 79 -2.15 -17.52 -16.90
CA VAL A 79 -1.91 -18.80 -17.56
C VAL A 79 -1.11 -18.57 -18.83
N VAL A 80 0.07 -19.19 -18.91
CA VAL A 80 1.05 -18.99 -19.98
C VAL A 80 1.51 -20.33 -20.50
N SER A 81 1.29 -20.60 -21.78
CA SER A 81 1.76 -21.85 -22.37
C SER A 81 3.25 -21.79 -22.68
N LYS A 82 3.87 -22.97 -22.80
CA LYS A 82 5.31 -23.17 -22.92
C LYS A 82 5.95 -22.33 -24.01
N HIS A 83 5.37 -22.27 -25.21
CA HIS A 83 5.99 -21.64 -26.37
C HIS A 83 5.33 -20.34 -26.83
N ASP A 84 4.15 -20.00 -26.33
CA ASP A 84 3.36 -18.84 -26.80
C ASP A 84 4.14 -17.51 -26.81
N ILE A 85 4.29 -16.89 -27.98
CA ILE A 85 5.04 -15.64 -28.10
C ILE A 85 4.35 -14.43 -27.42
N MET A 86 3.01 -14.42 -27.30
CA MET A 86 2.24 -13.23 -26.92
C MET A 86 2.61 -12.65 -25.54
N PRO A 87 2.75 -13.45 -24.45
CA PRO A 87 3.21 -12.95 -23.15
C PRO A 87 4.65 -12.42 -23.16
N ARG A 88 5.45 -12.81 -24.15
CA ARG A 88 6.87 -12.48 -24.28
C ARG A 88 7.15 -11.27 -25.19
N LEU A 89 6.16 -10.83 -25.99
CA LEU A 89 6.36 -9.74 -26.97
C LEU A 89 6.89 -8.45 -26.37
N LEU A 90 6.39 -8.05 -25.20
CA LEU A 90 6.68 -6.75 -24.59
C LEU A 90 8.05 -6.66 -23.89
N PHE A 91 8.85 -7.73 -23.93
CA PHE A 91 10.27 -7.64 -23.58
C PHE A 91 11.10 -7.02 -24.72
N ALA A 92 10.61 -7.09 -25.96
CA ALA A 92 11.28 -6.55 -27.13
C ALA A 92 10.75 -5.16 -27.54
N PRO A 93 11.58 -4.34 -28.23
CA PRO A 93 11.10 -3.12 -28.88
C PRO A 93 10.21 -3.50 -30.07
N ILE A 94 8.90 -3.51 -29.85
CA ILE A 94 7.92 -3.96 -30.87
C ILE A 94 7.62 -2.92 -31.97
N THR A 95 7.96 -1.64 -31.76
CA THR A 95 7.64 -0.55 -32.69
C THR A 95 8.08 -0.82 -34.14
N PRO A 96 9.31 -1.31 -34.40
CA PRO A 96 9.76 -1.65 -35.76
C PRO A 96 8.98 -2.82 -36.39
N TYR A 97 8.33 -3.66 -35.57
CA TYR A 97 7.66 -4.89 -35.99
C TYR A 97 6.12 -4.81 -35.95
N THR A 98 5.57 -3.59 -35.93
CA THR A 98 4.13 -3.36 -35.79
C THR A 98 3.31 -4.02 -36.90
N ALA A 99 3.82 -4.04 -38.15
CA ALA A 99 3.14 -4.67 -39.28
C ALA A 99 3.04 -6.20 -39.10
N GLN A 100 4.12 -6.84 -38.65
CA GLN A 100 4.20 -8.27 -38.41
C GLN A 100 3.31 -8.68 -37.23
N LEU A 101 3.30 -7.87 -36.17
CA LEU A 101 2.40 -8.07 -35.04
C LEU A 101 0.93 -7.99 -35.48
N ASN A 102 0.57 -7.01 -36.31
CA ASN A 102 -0.80 -6.89 -36.83
C ASN A 102 -1.22 -8.12 -37.65
N LEU A 103 -0.32 -8.70 -38.45
CA LEU A 103 -0.58 -9.94 -39.18
C LEU A 103 -0.82 -11.13 -38.23
N LEU A 104 0.00 -11.28 -37.18
CA LEU A 104 -0.18 -12.33 -36.18
C LEU A 104 -1.50 -12.17 -35.41
N LEU A 105 -1.84 -10.95 -35.00
CA LEU A 105 -3.11 -10.66 -34.32
C LEU A 105 -4.32 -10.96 -35.22
N GLN A 106 -4.24 -10.61 -36.51
CA GLN A 106 -5.28 -10.96 -37.48
C GLN A 106 -5.39 -12.47 -37.67
N PHE A 107 -4.26 -13.18 -37.78
CA PHE A 107 -4.23 -14.64 -37.87
C PHE A 107 -4.92 -15.28 -36.66
N TRP A 108 -4.52 -14.95 -35.43
CA TRP A 108 -5.14 -15.52 -34.23
C TRP A 108 -6.62 -15.18 -34.12
N ARG A 109 -7.04 -13.97 -34.49
CA ARG A 109 -8.45 -13.58 -34.54
C ARG A 109 -9.25 -14.44 -35.53
N LEU A 110 -8.70 -14.71 -36.71
CA LEU A 110 -9.37 -15.53 -37.73
C LEU A 110 -9.43 -17.01 -37.31
N SER A 111 -8.33 -17.56 -36.78
CA SER A 111 -8.27 -18.95 -36.31
C SER A 111 -9.19 -19.21 -35.12
N THR A 112 -9.38 -18.22 -34.23
CA THR A 112 -10.34 -18.34 -33.11
C THR A 112 -11.80 -18.19 -33.54
N ALA A 113 -12.09 -17.39 -34.57
CA ALA A 113 -13.44 -17.21 -35.10
C ALA A 113 -13.91 -18.38 -35.98
N ALA A 114 -12.99 -19.07 -36.65
CA ALA A 114 -13.29 -20.16 -37.56
C ALA A 114 -12.33 -21.35 -37.36
N PRO A 115 -12.76 -22.44 -36.67
CA PRO A 115 -11.93 -23.62 -36.38
C PRO A 115 -11.39 -24.38 -37.60
N GLY A 116 -11.80 -24.02 -38.81
CA GLY A 116 -11.30 -24.56 -40.09
C GLY A 116 -10.35 -23.63 -40.85
N PHE A 117 -10.07 -22.44 -40.32
CA PHE A 117 -9.14 -21.48 -40.91
C PHE A 117 -7.70 -21.92 -40.62
N GLY A 118 -7.24 -22.89 -41.41
CA GLY A 118 -5.86 -23.31 -41.66
C GLY A 118 -4.85 -23.28 -40.50
N LYS A 119 -4.24 -24.44 -40.23
CA LYS A 119 -2.86 -24.48 -39.73
C LYS A 119 -2.01 -23.53 -40.58
N LEU A 120 -1.02 -22.86 -39.98
CA LEU A 120 -0.11 -21.91 -40.63
C LEU A 120 0.52 -22.54 -41.89
N ALA A 121 -0.18 -22.46 -43.02
CA ALA A 121 0.23 -23.02 -44.31
C ALA A 121 0.95 -21.97 -45.16
N VAL A 122 1.08 -20.75 -44.62
CA VAL A 122 1.87 -19.67 -45.20
C VAL A 122 3.33 -19.91 -44.82
N PRO A 123 4.28 -19.89 -45.77
CA PRO A 123 5.69 -19.95 -45.42
C PRO A 123 6.02 -18.79 -44.48
N VAL A 124 6.65 -19.12 -43.35
CA VAL A 124 7.23 -18.16 -42.41
C VAL A 124 7.95 -17.08 -43.20
N SER A 125 7.54 -15.81 -43.04
CA SER A 125 8.28 -14.73 -43.65
C SER A 125 9.57 -14.49 -42.86
N ASP A 126 10.65 -14.09 -43.53
CA ASP A 126 11.92 -13.73 -42.89
C ASP A 126 11.73 -12.70 -41.76
N GLN A 127 10.72 -11.84 -41.90
CA GLN A 127 10.34 -10.81 -40.92
C GLN A 127 9.65 -11.37 -39.66
N GLN A 128 8.90 -12.48 -39.75
CA GLN A 128 8.34 -13.16 -38.58
C GLN A 128 9.43 -13.88 -37.78
N GLN A 129 10.40 -14.44 -38.49
CA GLN A 129 11.58 -15.04 -37.89
C GLN A 129 12.42 -13.97 -37.17
N GLU A 130 12.56 -12.78 -37.76
CA GLU A 130 13.23 -11.64 -37.12
C GLU A 130 12.54 -11.22 -35.82
N LEU A 131 11.20 -11.07 -35.81
CA LEU A 131 10.44 -10.75 -34.60
C LEU A 131 10.68 -11.79 -33.50
N PHE A 132 10.64 -13.08 -33.84
CA PHE A 132 10.90 -14.15 -32.88
C PHE A 132 12.32 -14.11 -32.31
N ASN A 133 13.33 -13.88 -33.17
CA ASN A 133 14.72 -13.78 -32.75
C ASN A 133 14.93 -12.56 -31.82
N VAL A 134 14.32 -11.41 -32.14
CA VAL A 134 14.42 -10.20 -31.32
C VAL A 134 13.76 -10.39 -29.96
N VAL A 135 12.58 -11.03 -29.92
CA VAL A 135 11.93 -11.40 -28.65
C VAL A 135 12.83 -12.33 -27.85
N MET A 136 13.41 -13.35 -28.47
CA MET A 136 14.32 -14.29 -27.82
C MET A 136 15.54 -13.57 -27.21
N SER A 137 16.25 -12.76 -27.99
CA SER A 137 17.42 -12.01 -27.53
C SER A 137 17.09 -11.00 -26.43
N SER A 138 15.92 -10.36 -26.51
CA SER A 138 15.47 -9.41 -25.49
C SER A 138 15.13 -10.12 -24.17
N LEU A 139 14.54 -11.32 -24.25
CA LEU A 139 14.31 -12.15 -23.05
C LEU A 139 15.61 -12.64 -22.44
N ASP A 140 16.57 -13.09 -23.25
CA ASP A 140 17.89 -13.51 -22.74
C ASP A 140 18.57 -12.35 -21.99
N ALA A 141 18.60 -11.17 -22.61
CA ALA A 141 19.13 -9.95 -21.99
C ALA A 141 18.38 -9.53 -20.70
N ALA A 142 17.09 -9.85 -20.59
CA ALA A 142 16.28 -9.62 -19.39
C ALA A 142 16.58 -10.63 -18.26
N THR A 143 17.19 -11.78 -18.56
CA THR A 143 17.57 -12.78 -17.56
C THR A 143 18.98 -12.60 -17.00
N GLN A 144 19.84 -11.83 -17.67
CA GLN A 144 21.20 -11.54 -17.22
C GLN A 144 21.19 -10.38 -16.21
N ASP A 145 21.73 -10.63 -15.01
CA ASP A 145 21.67 -9.79 -13.80
C ASP A 145 22.64 -8.58 -13.87
N GLY A 146 22.58 -7.83 -14.97
CA GLY A 146 23.33 -6.60 -15.19
C GLY A 146 22.43 -5.38 -15.12
N GLU A 147 22.84 -4.36 -14.36
CA GLU A 147 22.23 -3.02 -14.17
C GLU A 147 21.92 -2.22 -15.48
N GLY A 148 21.98 -2.84 -16.67
CA GLY A 148 21.80 -2.21 -17.97
C GLY A 148 20.58 -2.64 -18.79
N SER A 149 19.87 -3.72 -18.45
CA SER A 149 18.65 -4.10 -19.19
C SER A 149 17.42 -3.44 -18.57
N ALA A 150 17.05 -2.25 -19.06
CA ALA A 150 15.84 -1.56 -18.65
C ALA A 150 14.58 -2.28 -19.17
N ILE A 151 14.21 -3.39 -18.54
CA ILE A 151 12.97 -4.09 -18.85
C ILE A 151 11.81 -3.11 -18.64
N LEU A 152 11.08 -2.78 -19.70
CA LEU A 152 9.98 -1.82 -19.62
C LEU A 152 8.77 -2.40 -18.87
N PHE A 153 8.53 -3.71 -19.02
CA PHE A 153 7.36 -4.39 -18.47
C PHE A 153 7.72 -5.44 -17.43
N HIS A 154 7.08 -5.37 -16.26
CA HIS A 154 7.40 -6.25 -15.14
C HIS A 154 6.25 -7.21 -14.82
N PRO A 155 6.54 -8.49 -14.46
CA PRO A 155 5.53 -9.42 -14.01
C PRO A 155 4.85 -8.92 -12.73
N PHE A 156 3.56 -9.21 -12.59
CA PHE A 156 2.80 -9.07 -11.34
C PHE A 156 1.83 -10.24 -11.20
N GLY A 157 1.38 -10.52 -9.97
CA GLY A 157 0.52 -11.67 -9.72
C GLY A 157 1.23 -13.01 -9.84
N SER A 158 0.45 -14.09 -9.94
CA SER A 158 0.98 -15.45 -10.09
C SER A 158 0.92 -15.90 -11.54
N TYR A 159 1.95 -16.60 -12.00
CA TYR A 159 2.03 -17.16 -13.35
C TYR A 159 1.91 -18.68 -13.30
N LEU A 160 0.95 -19.23 -14.03
CA LEU A 160 0.78 -20.66 -14.21
C LEU A 160 1.31 -21.04 -15.60
N PHE A 161 2.52 -21.57 -15.64
CA PHE A 161 3.10 -22.08 -16.88
C PHE A 161 2.54 -23.46 -17.18
N VAL A 162 2.05 -23.66 -18.41
CA VAL A 162 1.40 -24.91 -18.84
C VAL A 162 2.12 -25.54 -20.03
N SER A 163 2.22 -26.87 -20.04
CA SER A 163 2.74 -27.66 -21.15
C SER A 163 1.92 -28.95 -21.32
N SER A 164 2.32 -29.79 -22.28
CA SER A 164 1.77 -31.15 -22.43
C SER A 164 2.05 -32.04 -21.23
N GLU A 165 3.13 -31.77 -20.49
CA GLU A 165 3.61 -32.57 -19.37
C GLU A 165 2.92 -32.22 -18.05
N GLY A 166 2.46 -30.97 -17.89
CA GLY A 166 1.78 -30.52 -16.69
C GLY A 166 1.71 -29.00 -16.57
N ALA A 167 1.68 -28.51 -15.33
CA ALA A 167 1.72 -27.09 -15.04
C ALA A 167 2.60 -26.76 -13.83
N VAL A 168 3.19 -25.56 -13.83
CA VAL A 168 4.00 -25.04 -12.73
C VAL A 168 3.57 -23.62 -12.40
N CYS A 169 3.37 -23.34 -11.11
CA CYS A 169 2.99 -22.00 -10.64
C CYS A 169 4.23 -21.28 -10.09
N VAL A 170 4.45 -20.04 -10.51
CA VAL A 170 5.58 -19.19 -10.11
C VAL A 170 5.06 -17.79 -9.78
N ASP A 171 5.52 -17.23 -8.66
CA ASP A 171 5.12 -15.91 -8.15
C ASP A 171 6.27 -14.88 -8.20
N SER A 172 7.52 -15.33 -8.10
CA SER A 172 8.69 -14.44 -8.16
C SER A 172 8.89 -13.86 -9.57
N SER A 173 8.90 -12.54 -9.68
CA SER A 173 9.14 -11.80 -10.94
C SER A 173 10.39 -12.28 -11.68
N THR A 174 11.51 -12.45 -10.99
CA THR A 174 12.77 -12.89 -11.61
C THR A 174 12.68 -14.32 -12.15
N ALA A 175 12.01 -15.21 -11.41
CA ALA A 175 11.79 -16.58 -11.86
C ALA A 175 10.77 -16.67 -12.99
N VAL A 176 9.74 -15.82 -13.00
CA VAL A 176 8.80 -15.71 -14.13
C VAL A 176 9.53 -15.33 -15.41
N ILE A 177 10.39 -14.31 -15.38
CA ILE A 177 11.17 -13.88 -16.56
C ILE A 177 12.10 -14.99 -17.04
N LYS A 178 12.82 -15.65 -16.11
CA LYS A 178 13.69 -16.78 -16.44
C LYS A 178 12.92 -17.97 -17.01
N MET A 179 11.77 -18.33 -16.44
CA MET A 179 10.91 -19.40 -16.97
C MET A 179 10.34 -19.04 -18.35
N MET A 180 9.93 -17.79 -18.56
CA MET A 180 9.50 -17.30 -19.88
C MET A 180 10.59 -17.53 -20.93
N HIS A 181 11.85 -17.24 -20.59
CA HIS A 181 13.01 -17.44 -21.48
C HIS A 181 13.31 -18.93 -21.72
N LEU A 182 13.47 -19.72 -20.66
CA LEU A 182 13.82 -21.15 -20.76
C LEU A 182 12.75 -21.97 -21.51
N MET A 183 11.48 -21.67 -21.29
CA MET A 183 10.40 -22.34 -22.01
C MET A 183 10.35 -21.90 -23.48
N PHE A 184 10.54 -20.61 -23.76
CA PHE A 184 10.50 -20.07 -25.12
C PHE A 184 11.68 -20.57 -25.99
N THR A 185 12.89 -20.63 -25.43
CA THR A 185 14.10 -21.17 -26.10
C THR A 185 13.98 -22.65 -26.48
N SER A 186 13.15 -23.42 -25.79
CA SER A 186 12.89 -24.82 -26.12
C SER A 186 12.02 -25.03 -27.36
N GLY A 187 11.45 -23.95 -27.92
CA GLY A 187 10.50 -23.98 -29.04
C GLY A 187 11.05 -23.43 -30.34
N SER A 188 10.24 -23.55 -31.40
CA SER A 188 10.47 -22.89 -32.69
C SER A 188 9.40 -21.82 -32.93
N LEU A 189 9.61 -20.96 -33.92
CA LEU A 189 8.62 -19.95 -34.32
C LEU A 189 7.24 -20.57 -34.56
N TYR A 190 7.17 -21.71 -35.26
CA TYR A 190 5.90 -22.39 -35.55
C TYR A 190 5.15 -22.74 -34.26
N TYR A 191 5.84 -23.37 -33.31
CA TYR A 191 5.24 -23.70 -32.01
C TYR A 191 4.82 -22.43 -31.28
N SER A 192 5.60 -21.35 -31.34
CA SER A 192 5.27 -20.12 -30.62
C SER A 192 3.98 -19.42 -31.06
N ILE A 193 3.61 -19.56 -32.34
CA ILE A 193 2.37 -18.99 -32.90
C ILE A 193 1.20 -19.93 -32.65
N GLU A 194 1.39 -21.25 -32.85
CA GLU A 194 0.33 -22.24 -32.70
C GLU A 194 -0.07 -22.43 -31.23
N ASP A 195 0.89 -22.35 -30.31
CA ASP A 195 0.68 -22.59 -28.88
C ASP A 195 -0.24 -21.54 -28.23
N HIS A 196 -0.28 -20.32 -28.80
CA HIS A 196 -1.21 -19.26 -28.40
C HIS A 196 -2.70 -19.65 -28.56
N LEU A 197 -3.00 -20.65 -29.42
CA LEU A 197 -4.34 -21.15 -29.68
C LEU A 197 -4.72 -22.38 -28.83
N LYS A 198 -3.76 -22.98 -28.11
CA LYS A 198 -3.91 -24.29 -27.44
C LYS A 198 -4.38 -24.22 -25.98
N TYR A 199 -4.66 -23.04 -25.44
CA TYR A 199 -5.07 -22.88 -24.03
C TYR A 199 -6.27 -23.75 -23.63
N GLY A 200 -7.23 -23.96 -24.53
CA GLY A 200 -8.36 -24.86 -24.27
C GLY A 200 -7.95 -26.31 -24.04
N ASP A 201 -7.00 -26.81 -24.83
CA ASP A 201 -6.46 -28.17 -24.69
C ASP A 201 -5.68 -28.34 -23.39
N TYR A 202 -4.86 -27.34 -23.01
CA TYR A 202 -4.13 -27.35 -21.75
C TYR A 202 -5.06 -27.37 -20.54
N VAL A 203 -6.09 -26.52 -20.51
CA VAL A 203 -7.07 -26.50 -19.42
C VAL A 203 -7.81 -27.84 -19.31
N LYS A 204 -8.20 -28.43 -20.45
CA LYS A 204 -8.85 -29.75 -20.49
C LYS A 204 -7.92 -30.85 -19.95
N ASN A 205 -6.67 -30.88 -20.40
CA ASN A 205 -5.69 -31.88 -19.97
C ASN A 205 -5.38 -31.76 -18.48
N LEU A 206 -5.17 -30.56 -17.96
CA LEU A 206 -4.93 -30.32 -16.53
C LEU A 206 -6.12 -30.75 -15.68
N SER A 207 -7.34 -30.47 -16.14
CA SER A 207 -8.57 -30.91 -15.46
C SER A 207 -8.66 -32.45 -15.41
N LEU A 208 -8.31 -33.13 -16.50
CA LEU A 208 -8.27 -34.59 -16.56
C LEU A 208 -7.16 -35.20 -15.69
N GLN A 209 -5.98 -34.59 -15.65
CA GLN A 209 -4.86 -35.05 -14.80
C GLN A 209 -5.22 -34.93 -13.31
N PHE A 210 -5.87 -33.83 -12.91
CA PHE A 210 -6.34 -33.64 -11.54
C PHE A 210 -7.36 -34.70 -11.12
N LEU A 211 -8.33 -35.02 -11.99
CA LEU A 211 -9.35 -36.04 -11.71
C LEU A 211 -8.79 -37.46 -11.65
N ASN A 212 -7.73 -37.76 -12.41
CA ASN A 212 -7.20 -39.12 -12.55
C ASN A 212 -6.15 -39.51 -11.50
N HIS A 213 -5.82 -38.66 -10.52
CA HIS A 213 -4.87 -38.94 -9.42
C HIS A 213 -3.57 -39.67 -9.86
N LYS A 214 -3.07 -39.43 -11.08
CA LYS A 214 -1.87 -40.09 -11.61
C LYS A 214 -0.60 -39.35 -11.18
N ASN A 215 -0.20 -39.50 -9.92
CA ASN A 215 1.17 -39.22 -9.50
C ASN A 215 1.94 -40.54 -9.45
N SER A 216 2.32 -41.09 -10.60
CA SER A 216 3.36 -42.12 -10.67
C SER A 216 4.66 -41.41 -11.04
N MET A 217 5.53 -41.21 -10.05
CA MET A 217 6.93 -40.94 -10.32
C MET A 217 7.61 -42.28 -10.64
N HIS A 218 8.19 -42.39 -11.83
CA HIS A 218 9.25 -43.36 -12.11
C HIS A 218 10.59 -42.64 -11.86
N GLY A 219 11.21 -42.88 -10.71
CA GLY A 219 12.47 -42.24 -10.32
C GLY A 219 12.82 -42.45 -8.86
N ASN A 220 14.10 -42.23 -8.51
CA ASN A 220 14.70 -42.44 -7.19
C ASN A 220 13.88 -41.80 -6.04
N ILE A 221 13.99 -42.36 -4.84
CA ILE A 221 13.37 -41.82 -3.63
C ILE A 221 13.99 -40.43 -3.35
N PRO A 222 13.20 -39.34 -3.40
CA PRO A 222 13.74 -38.01 -3.14
C PRO A 222 14.18 -37.85 -1.68
N ASP A 223 15.28 -37.15 -1.44
CA ASP A 223 15.83 -36.93 -0.09
C ASP A 223 14.91 -36.09 0.82
N SER A 224 13.95 -35.36 0.23
CA SER A 224 12.93 -34.58 0.97
C SER A 224 11.67 -34.34 0.15
N SER A 225 10.58 -33.96 0.82
CA SER A 225 9.33 -33.53 0.16
C SER A 225 9.52 -32.30 -0.73
N TYR A 226 10.48 -31.43 -0.40
CA TYR A 226 10.85 -30.30 -1.24
C TYR A 226 11.53 -30.74 -2.54
N GLU A 227 12.51 -31.64 -2.45
CA GLU A 227 13.21 -32.14 -3.65
C GLU A 227 12.23 -32.90 -4.55
N ALA A 228 11.33 -33.69 -3.98
CA ALA A 228 10.25 -34.34 -4.72
C ALA A 228 9.36 -33.32 -5.47
N GLY A 229 8.96 -32.24 -4.79
CA GLY A 229 8.15 -31.17 -5.38
C GLY A 229 8.91 -30.39 -6.47
N LEU A 230 10.20 -30.16 -6.28
CA LEU A 230 11.06 -29.49 -7.25
C LEU A 230 11.23 -30.34 -8.52
N GLU A 231 11.50 -31.64 -8.39
CA GLU A 231 11.60 -32.54 -9.54
C GLU A 231 10.27 -32.64 -10.30
N LEU A 232 9.15 -32.75 -9.58
CA LEU A 232 7.81 -32.68 -10.16
C LEU A 232 7.57 -31.37 -10.93
N ALA A 233 7.99 -30.24 -10.36
CA ALA A 233 7.84 -28.93 -10.97
C ALA A 233 8.67 -28.79 -12.26
N VAL A 234 9.93 -29.21 -12.25
CA VAL A 234 10.79 -29.21 -13.44
C VAL A 234 10.20 -30.13 -14.52
N HIS A 235 9.76 -31.34 -14.15
CA HIS A 235 9.12 -32.26 -15.09
C HIS A 235 7.84 -31.67 -15.70
N SER A 236 6.97 -31.09 -14.86
CA SER A 236 5.69 -30.51 -15.29
C SER A 236 5.86 -29.27 -16.18
N SER A 237 7.01 -28.57 -16.08
CA SER A 237 7.34 -27.48 -17.01
C SER A 237 7.79 -27.97 -18.40
N GLY A 238 8.03 -29.27 -18.55
CA GLY A 238 8.60 -29.87 -19.75
C GLY A 238 10.06 -29.48 -20.00
N LEU A 239 10.78 -29.07 -18.95
CA LEU A 239 12.19 -28.69 -18.97
C LEU A 239 13.08 -29.67 -18.18
N ALA A 240 12.64 -30.93 -18.03
CA ALA A 240 13.34 -32.00 -17.27
C ALA A 240 14.83 -32.15 -17.61
N ASN A 241 15.23 -31.83 -18.84
CA ASN A 241 16.60 -31.99 -19.31
C ASN A 241 17.48 -30.72 -19.13
N GLN A 242 16.95 -29.65 -18.54
CA GLN A 242 17.68 -28.38 -18.35
C GLN A 242 17.98 -28.12 -16.87
N GLU A 243 19.27 -28.18 -16.49
CA GLU A 243 19.71 -27.86 -15.12
C GLU A 243 19.37 -26.40 -14.73
N SER A 244 19.41 -25.48 -15.70
CA SER A 244 19.05 -24.07 -15.50
C SER A 244 17.61 -23.86 -15.02
N ALA A 245 16.67 -24.73 -15.41
CA ALA A 245 15.30 -24.70 -14.93
C ALA A 245 15.22 -25.11 -13.45
N LYS A 246 15.98 -26.13 -13.05
CA LYS A 246 16.11 -26.57 -11.65
C LYS A 246 16.73 -25.48 -10.79
N GLU A 247 17.77 -24.81 -11.27
CA GLU A 247 18.38 -23.65 -10.59
C GLU A 247 17.40 -22.47 -10.47
N CYS A 248 16.67 -22.14 -11.54
CA CYS A 248 15.66 -21.08 -11.53
C CYS A 248 14.57 -21.32 -10.47
N LEU A 249 14.05 -22.55 -10.39
CA LEU A 249 13.06 -22.90 -9.39
C LEU A 249 13.68 -22.97 -7.98
N LYS A 250 14.95 -23.34 -7.82
CA LYS A 250 15.67 -23.19 -6.54
C LYS A 250 15.78 -21.73 -6.10
N LEU A 251 15.91 -20.78 -7.02
CA LEU A 251 15.91 -19.34 -6.70
C LEU A 251 14.55 -18.83 -6.20
N THR A 252 13.45 -19.51 -6.52
CA THR A 252 12.13 -19.21 -5.92
C THR A 252 12.01 -19.64 -4.47
N ARG A 253 12.95 -20.44 -3.97
CA ARG A 253 13.00 -20.83 -2.57
C ARG A 253 13.22 -19.58 -1.73
N ARG A 254 12.24 -19.24 -0.88
CA ARG A 254 12.41 -18.18 0.11
C ARG A 254 13.61 -18.50 1.00
N MET A 255 14.65 -17.66 0.95
CA MET A 255 15.76 -17.69 1.89
C MET A 255 15.31 -16.99 3.18
N GLY A 256 14.70 -17.73 4.11
CA GLY A 256 14.29 -17.19 5.40
C GLY A 256 13.12 -17.96 6.04
N PRO A 257 12.73 -17.59 7.27
CA PRO A 257 11.56 -18.18 7.92
C PRO A 257 10.29 -17.90 7.11
N SER A 258 9.37 -18.86 7.09
CA SER A 258 8.08 -18.66 6.42
C SER A 258 7.30 -17.50 7.05
N PRO A 259 6.35 -16.87 6.32
CA PRO A 259 5.50 -15.83 6.90
C PRO A 259 4.82 -16.23 8.19
N THR A 260 4.42 -17.50 8.29
CA THR A 260 3.84 -18.09 9.50
C THR A 260 4.83 -18.12 10.65
N ILE A 261 6.07 -18.52 10.42
CA ILE A 261 7.12 -18.54 11.45
C ILE A 261 7.46 -17.11 11.89
N ASN A 262 7.60 -16.18 10.94
CA ASN A 262 7.82 -14.77 11.26
C ASN A 262 6.68 -14.20 12.11
N ALA A 263 5.43 -14.46 11.73
CA ALA A 263 4.26 -14.04 12.50
C ALA A 263 4.20 -14.70 13.89
N ALA A 264 4.66 -15.93 14.05
CA ALA A 264 4.75 -16.59 15.36
C ALA A 264 5.82 -15.95 16.26
N MET A 265 6.91 -15.44 15.68
CA MET A 265 7.98 -14.74 16.41
C MET A 265 7.63 -13.28 16.76
N LEU A 266 6.73 -12.65 16.01
CA LEU A 266 6.34 -11.26 16.25
C LEU A 266 5.78 -10.99 17.66
N PRO A 267 4.90 -11.81 18.26
CA PRO A 267 4.48 -11.66 19.65
C PRO A 267 5.63 -11.66 20.67
N ILE A 268 6.68 -12.45 20.42
CA ILE A 268 7.88 -12.51 21.28
C ILE A 268 8.70 -11.23 21.11
N LYS A 269 8.82 -10.69 19.90
CA LYS A 269 9.45 -9.39 19.68
C LYS A 269 8.62 -8.26 20.32
N LEU A 270 7.30 -8.33 20.20
CA LEU A 270 6.37 -7.37 20.80
C LEU A 270 6.51 -7.33 22.33
N SER A 271 6.58 -8.50 23.00
CA SER A 271 6.73 -8.55 24.46
C SER A 271 8.03 -7.89 24.96
N LYS A 272 9.10 -7.89 24.15
CA LYS A 272 10.36 -7.20 24.46
C LYS A 272 10.26 -5.68 24.35
N VAL A 273 9.32 -5.15 23.56
CA VAL A 273 9.16 -3.70 23.36
C VAL A 273 8.00 -3.10 24.16
N VAL A 274 7.04 -3.91 24.60
CA VAL A 274 5.93 -3.48 25.48
C VAL A 274 6.42 -2.69 26.70
N PRO A 275 7.51 -3.07 27.41
CA PRO A 275 8.00 -2.26 28.53
C PRO A 275 8.32 -0.80 28.17
N TYR A 276 8.84 -0.54 26.96
CA TYR A 276 9.10 0.84 26.53
C TYR A 276 7.82 1.65 26.37
N ARG A 277 6.73 1.02 25.93
CA ARG A 277 5.41 1.65 25.86
C ARG A 277 4.87 1.93 27.26
N THR A 278 4.94 0.95 28.17
CA THR A 278 4.51 1.12 29.56
C THR A 278 5.25 2.25 30.27
N GLU A 279 6.55 2.43 30.01
CA GLU A 279 7.30 3.56 30.54
C GLU A 279 6.81 4.93 30.02
N ILE A 280 6.31 5.00 28.77
CA ILE A 280 5.69 6.23 28.22
C ILE A 280 4.31 6.46 28.85
N GLU A 281 3.52 5.40 29.07
CA GLU A 281 2.23 5.48 29.78
C GLU A 281 2.43 5.96 31.22
N TRP A 282 3.46 5.47 31.91
CA TRP A 282 3.85 5.96 33.24
C TRP A 282 4.31 7.41 33.22
N TYR A 283 5.09 7.80 32.21
CA TYR A 283 5.46 9.21 32.03
C TYR A 283 4.22 10.09 31.85
N LYS A 284 3.25 9.66 31.04
CA LYS A 284 1.98 10.38 30.86
C LYS A 284 1.24 10.53 32.19
N SER A 285 0.98 9.42 32.89
CA SER A 285 0.29 9.44 34.18
C SER A 285 1.01 10.31 35.22
N TRP A 286 2.34 10.31 35.22
CA TRP A 286 3.13 11.16 36.10
C TRP A 286 3.01 12.64 35.74
N CYS A 287 2.93 12.99 34.45
CA CYS A 287 2.71 14.36 33.97
C CYS A 287 1.31 14.88 34.34
N ASP A 288 0.29 14.03 34.22
CA ASP A 288 -1.11 14.38 34.52
C ASP A 288 -1.30 14.71 36.02
N GLN A 289 -0.45 14.15 36.89
CA GLN A 289 -0.44 14.40 38.34
C GLN A 289 0.43 15.58 38.77
N GLN A 290 1.15 16.25 37.85
CA GLN A 290 2.01 17.38 38.21
C GLN A 290 1.19 18.63 38.58
N VAL A 291 1.67 19.37 39.58
CA VAL A 291 1.09 20.65 40.02
C VAL A 291 1.02 21.67 38.88
N ASP A 292 1.98 21.63 37.98
CA ASP A 292 2.07 22.53 36.83
C ASP A 292 0.96 22.31 35.78
N GLN A 293 0.18 21.21 35.85
CA GLN A 293 -0.95 20.91 34.95
C GLN A 293 -0.67 21.24 33.46
N MET A 294 0.46 20.76 32.94
CA MET A 294 0.88 21.02 31.56
C MET A 294 0.53 19.87 30.61
N GLY A 295 0.42 18.66 31.12
CA GLY A 295 0.28 17.46 30.29
C GLY A 295 1.61 16.97 29.72
N TYR A 296 1.61 15.72 29.25
CA TYR A 296 2.83 15.05 28.79
C TYR A 296 3.36 15.59 27.46
N TYR A 297 2.49 16.08 26.57
CA TYR A 297 2.86 16.72 25.31
C TYR A 297 3.72 17.97 25.54
N ASP A 298 3.19 18.95 26.28
CA ASP A 298 3.86 20.23 26.53
C ASP A 298 5.15 20.07 27.34
N LEU A 299 5.13 19.18 28.34
CA LEU A 299 6.31 18.93 29.16
C LEU A 299 7.44 18.29 28.35
N PHE A 300 7.10 17.39 27.42
CA PHE A 300 8.05 16.78 26.50
C PHE A 300 8.59 17.80 25.49
N LYS A 301 7.73 18.66 24.91
CA LYS A 301 8.11 19.73 23.97
C LYS A 301 9.11 20.71 24.59
N ARG A 302 8.87 21.16 25.83
CA ARG A 302 9.67 22.20 26.51
C ARG A 302 10.97 21.68 27.14
N ARG A 303 11.09 20.38 27.42
CA ARG A 303 12.27 19.72 28.02
C ARG A 303 12.88 20.46 29.22
N ARG A 304 12.07 20.78 30.23
CA ARG A 304 12.54 21.47 31.46
C ARG A 304 13.65 20.71 32.17
N ASN A 305 14.55 21.43 32.83
CA ASN A 305 15.72 20.85 33.50
C ASN A 305 15.36 19.77 34.54
N THR A 306 14.24 19.92 35.26
CA THR A 306 13.76 18.97 36.28
C THR A 306 13.24 17.65 35.69
N SER A 307 12.70 17.66 34.47
CA SER A 307 12.16 16.48 33.79
C SER A 307 13.04 15.97 32.63
N LYS A 308 14.18 16.63 32.36
CA LYS A 308 15.06 16.37 31.21
C LYS A 308 15.52 14.92 31.10
N LYS A 309 15.92 14.30 32.22
CA LYS A 309 16.37 12.90 32.24
C LYS A 309 15.25 11.92 31.86
N MET A 310 14.04 12.14 32.38
CA MET A 310 12.88 11.33 32.02
C MET A 310 12.45 11.56 30.57
N ALA A 311 12.39 12.83 30.13
CA ALA A 311 12.07 13.17 28.74
C ALA A 311 13.07 12.55 27.75
N MET A 312 14.36 12.51 28.07
CA MET A 312 15.38 11.80 27.26
C MET A 312 15.13 10.29 27.20
N LYS A 313 14.76 9.66 28.33
CA LYS A 313 14.41 8.23 28.38
C LYS A 313 13.17 7.94 27.53
N VAL A 314 12.13 8.75 27.66
CA VAL A 314 10.90 8.69 26.85
C VAL A 314 11.22 8.85 25.37
N ASN A 315 12.09 9.80 25.00
CA ASN A 315 12.51 9.99 23.62
C ASN A 315 13.27 8.77 23.06
N MET A 316 14.13 8.14 23.88
CA MET A 316 14.81 6.90 23.52
C MET A 316 13.80 5.76 23.29
N ASN A 317 12.83 5.62 24.19
CA ASN A 317 11.77 4.61 24.09
C ASN A 317 10.90 4.81 22.85
N ARG A 318 10.55 6.06 22.53
CA ARG A 318 9.84 6.44 21.30
C ARG A 318 10.57 5.92 20.06
N HIS A 319 11.88 6.12 19.97
CA HIS A 319 12.68 5.63 18.84
C HIS A 319 12.76 4.10 18.78
N LYS A 320 12.87 3.42 19.93
CA LYS A 320 12.89 1.95 19.98
C LYS A 320 11.56 1.35 19.51
N LEU A 321 10.44 1.95 19.93
CA LEU A 321 9.11 1.54 19.48
C LEU A 321 8.91 1.84 17.98
N ALA A 322 9.36 3.00 17.50
CA ALA A 322 9.29 3.35 16.09
C ALA A 322 10.08 2.35 15.23
N ARG A 323 11.29 1.95 15.65
CA ARG A 323 12.08 0.93 14.95
C ARG A 323 11.32 -0.39 14.84
N PHE A 324 10.79 -0.90 15.95
CA PHE A 324 10.02 -2.15 15.94
C PHE A 324 8.84 -2.10 14.95
N TRP A 325 8.07 -1.02 14.98
CA TRP A 325 6.93 -0.87 14.09
C TRP A 325 7.31 -0.68 12.63
N ASN A 326 8.38 0.07 12.35
CA ASN A 326 8.92 0.19 11.00
C ASN A 326 9.38 -1.18 10.46
N ASP A 327 10.07 -1.99 11.28
CA ASP A 327 10.49 -3.34 10.91
C ASP A 327 9.27 -4.23 10.60
N VAL A 328 8.20 -4.14 11.40
CA VAL A 328 6.95 -4.89 11.15
C VAL A 328 6.31 -4.47 9.83
N ILE A 329 6.25 -3.17 9.55
CA ILE A 329 5.69 -2.64 8.30
C ILE A 329 6.53 -3.09 7.11
N GLU A 330 7.86 -3.03 7.21
CA GLU A 330 8.77 -3.48 6.16
C GLU A 330 8.62 -4.97 5.87
N MET A 331 8.58 -5.81 6.91
CA MET A 331 8.30 -7.24 6.77
C MET A 331 6.91 -7.50 6.15
N TRP A 332 5.91 -6.69 6.51
CA TRP A 332 4.57 -6.78 5.94
C TRP A 332 4.57 -6.40 4.46
N GLU A 333 5.32 -5.38 4.04
CA GLU A 333 5.40 -4.96 2.63
C GLU A 333 6.17 -5.93 1.75
N LYS A 334 7.22 -6.55 2.30
CA LYS A 334 7.99 -7.60 1.62
C LYS A 334 7.26 -8.94 1.53
N SER A 335 5.99 -9.01 1.96
CA SER A 335 5.21 -10.26 2.01
C SER A 335 5.88 -11.37 2.84
N GLU A 336 6.66 -10.98 3.84
CA GLU A 336 7.29 -11.85 4.83
C GLU A 336 6.37 -12.11 6.04
N LEU A 337 5.16 -11.54 6.02
CA LEU A 337 4.10 -11.73 7.03
C LEU A 337 2.76 -12.09 6.37
N PRO A 338 1.89 -12.84 7.08
CA PRO A 338 0.58 -13.26 6.59
C PRO A 338 -0.28 -12.10 6.10
N HIS A 339 -1.15 -12.39 5.12
CA HIS A 339 -2.01 -11.39 4.48
C HIS A 339 -3.01 -10.74 5.41
N ASP A 340 -3.50 -11.49 6.38
CA ASP A 340 -4.51 -11.05 7.34
C ASP A 340 -3.93 -10.30 8.54
N LEU A 341 -2.60 -10.11 8.64
CA LEU A 341 -1.98 -9.42 9.78
C LEU A 341 -2.57 -8.02 10.02
N ALA A 342 -2.83 -7.28 8.94
CA ALA A 342 -3.35 -5.91 8.99
C ALA A 342 -4.82 -5.81 9.44
N VAL A 343 -5.56 -6.91 9.43
CA VAL A 343 -6.96 -6.98 9.89
C VAL A 343 -7.10 -7.74 11.20
N ARG A 344 -6.05 -8.44 11.66
CA ARG A 344 -6.06 -9.12 12.95
C ARG A 344 -6.14 -8.11 14.08
N GLU A 345 -7.20 -8.21 14.87
CA GLU A 345 -7.52 -7.33 16.00
C GLU A 345 -6.31 -7.04 16.91
N LYS A 346 -5.52 -8.06 17.25
CA LYS A 346 -4.31 -7.90 18.08
C LYS A 346 -3.34 -6.85 17.53
N TRP A 347 -3.08 -6.86 16.23
CA TRP A 347 -2.11 -5.98 15.59
C TRP A 347 -2.70 -4.60 15.32
N VAL A 348 -3.95 -4.56 14.89
CA VAL A 348 -4.73 -3.33 14.70
C VAL A 348 -4.83 -2.53 16.01
N ASN A 349 -5.23 -3.18 17.10
CA ASN A 349 -5.32 -2.54 18.41
C ASN A 349 -3.93 -2.12 18.91
N ALA A 350 -2.93 -3.00 18.83
CA ALA A 350 -1.59 -2.68 19.32
C ALA A 350 -0.95 -1.49 18.59
N SER A 351 -1.09 -1.40 17.27
CA SER A 351 -0.58 -0.29 16.47
C SER A 351 -1.38 0.99 16.70
N HIS A 352 -2.71 0.89 16.83
CA HIS A 352 -3.58 2.02 17.13
C HIS A 352 -3.26 2.64 18.49
N PHE A 353 -3.14 1.83 19.55
CA PHE A 353 -2.73 2.33 20.86
C PHE A 353 -1.33 2.95 20.87
N TYR A 354 -0.38 2.37 20.13
CA TYR A 354 0.94 2.97 19.94
C TYR A 354 0.82 4.35 19.29
N LYS A 355 0.04 4.46 18.21
CA LYS A 355 -0.21 5.72 17.50
C LYS A 355 -0.77 6.79 18.44
N LEU A 356 -1.86 6.50 19.16
CA LEU A 356 -2.49 7.45 20.08
C LEU A 356 -1.55 7.94 21.19
N LEU A 357 -0.66 7.08 21.69
CA LEU A 357 0.27 7.42 22.76
C LEU A 357 1.50 8.20 22.26
N VAL A 358 2.07 7.77 21.13
CA VAL A 358 3.43 8.15 20.71
C VAL A 358 3.45 9.23 19.61
N GLU A 359 2.45 9.29 18.73
CA GLU A 359 2.38 10.33 17.69
C GLU A 359 2.35 11.75 18.28
N PRO A 360 1.65 12.04 19.39
CA PRO A 360 1.78 13.33 20.08
C PRO A 360 3.21 13.71 20.46
N LEU A 361 4.06 12.74 20.84
CA LEU A 361 5.46 12.98 21.18
C LEU A 361 6.32 13.24 19.94
N ASP A 362 6.02 12.61 18.81
CA ASP A 362 6.64 12.94 17.52
C ASP A 362 6.27 14.36 17.07
N ILE A 363 5.02 14.75 17.23
CA ILE A 363 4.54 16.11 16.97
C ILE A 363 5.25 17.11 17.89
N ALA A 364 5.34 16.82 19.19
CA ALA A 364 6.04 17.64 20.17
C ALA A 364 7.52 17.84 19.79
N GLU A 365 8.18 16.78 19.32
CA GLU A 365 9.57 16.85 18.85
C GLU A 365 9.70 17.72 17.59
N TYR A 366 8.78 17.57 16.63
CA TYR A 366 8.76 18.29 15.37
C TYR A 366 8.63 19.81 15.58
N TYR A 367 7.62 20.21 16.35
CA TYR A 367 7.36 21.62 16.66
C TYR A 367 8.35 22.17 17.69
N GLY A 368 8.77 21.37 18.68
CA GLY A 368 9.76 21.78 19.70
C GLY A 368 11.14 22.10 19.13
N LYS A 369 11.54 21.45 18.02
CA LYS A 369 12.75 21.78 17.26
C LYS A 369 12.58 22.93 16.26
N GLY A 370 11.38 23.44 16.07
CA GLY A 370 11.08 24.42 15.03
C GLY A 370 11.17 23.86 13.61
N THR A 371 10.96 22.55 13.41
CA THR A 371 11.08 21.96 12.05
C THR A 371 10.02 22.51 11.09
N HIS A 372 8.86 22.90 11.62
CA HIS A 372 7.76 23.46 10.84
C HIS A 372 8.13 24.74 10.09
N THR A 373 9.08 25.54 10.59
CA THR A 373 9.51 26.78 9.93
C THR A 373 10.35 26.54 8.68
N THR A 374 10.95 25.34 8.55
CA THR A 374 11.82 24.99 7.41
C THR A 374 11.15 24.03 6.44
N LYS A 375 10.37 23.06 6.95
CA LYS A 375 9.73 22.01 6.14
C LYS A 375 8.23 22.20 5.94
N GLY A 376 7.59 23.14 6.64
CA GLY A 376 6.14 23.33 6.67
C GLY A 376 5.45 22.51 7.77
N HIS A 377 4.13 22.58 7.88
CA HIS A 377 3.41 21.97 9.01
C HIS A 377 3.44 20.43 9.02
N TYR A 378 3.28 19.85 10.21
CA TYR A 378 3.45 18.42 10.46
C TYR A 378 2.53 17.55 9.60
N LEU A 379 1.25 17.90 9.45
CA LEU A 379 0.28 17.07 8.74
C LEU A 379 0.65 16.82 7.27
N GLN A 380 1.29 17.81 6.63
CA GLN A 380 1.66 17.74 5.21
C GLN A 380 3.10 17.28 4.99
N HIS A 381 4.02 17.63 5.89
CA HIS A 381 5.46 17.49 5.65
C HIS A 381 6.26 16.83 6.78
N GLY A 382 5.62 16.51 7.91
CA GLY A 382 6.27 15.94 9.09
C GLY A 382 5.75 14.58 9.50
N ARG A 383 4.56 14.18 9.04
CA ARG A 383 3.92 12.94 9.45
C ARG A 383 4.67 11.73 8.90
N GLU A 384 4.95 10.80 9.79
CA GLU A 384 5.72 9.62 9.47
C GLU A 384 4.82 8.53 8.89
N ARG A 385 5.31 7.87 7.82
CA ARG A 385 4.56 6.85 7.05
C ARG A 385 3.90 5.77 7.90
N ARG A 386 4.52 5.38 9.02
CA ARG A 386 3.96 4.37 9.93
C ARG A 386 2.55 4.72 10.43
N TYR A 387 2.28 6.00 10.67
CA TYR A 387 0.98 6.44 11.19
C TYR A 387 -0.11 6.37 10.12
N GLU A 388 0.23 6.66 8.87
CA GLU A 388 -0.67 6.48 7.72
C GLU A 388 -1.01 5.01 7.49
N VAL A 389 -0.03 4.11 7.64
CA VAL A 389 -0.26 2.66 7.56
C VAL A 389 -1.20 2.21 8.68
N PHE A 390 -1.04 2.74 9.89
CA PHE A 390 -1.92 2.40 11.02
C PHE A 390 -3.33 2.98 10.88
N ASP A 391 -3.49 4.16 10.28
CA ASP A 391 -4.81 4.68 9.92
C ASP A 391 -5.53 3.74 8.95
N ARG A 392 -4.78 3.16 7.99
CA ARG A 392 -5.32 2.16 7.06
C ARG A 392 -5.73 0.88 7.78
N TRP A 393 -4.84 0.29 8.58
CA TRP A 393 -5.14 -0.93 9.34
C TRP A 393 -6.33 -0.75 10.29
N TRP A 394 -6.47 0.42 10.92
CA TRP A 394 -7.61 0.75 11.77
C TRP A 394 -8.92 0.82 10.99
N LYS A 395 -8.92 1.51 9.83
CA LYS A 395 -10.10 1.59 8.96
C LYS A 395 -10.52 0.23 8.42
N ASP A 396 -9.57 -0.56 7.94
CA ASP A 396 -9.82 -1.91 7.41
C ASP A 396 -10.32 -2.86 8.51
N GLY A 397 -9.75 -2.76 9.71
CA GLY A 397 -10.18 -3.53 10.89
C GLY A 397 -11.59 -3.17 11.37
N ILE A 398 -11.93 -1.87 11.44
CA ILE A 398 -13.30 -1.43 11.77
C ILE A 398 -14.29 -1.84 10.69
N ALA A 399 -13.95 -1.69 9.41
CA ALA A 399 -14.81 -2.12 8.31
C ALA A 399 -15.11 -3.64 8.34
N ALA A 400 -14.15 -4.45 8.81
CA ALA A 400 -14.34 -5.87 9.06
C ALA A 400 -15.21 -6.17 10.31
N ALA A 401 -15.19 -5.28 11.30
CA ALA A 401 -15.93 -5.40 12.57
C ALA A 401 -17.28 -4.68 12.58
N ALA A 402 -17.66 -3.98 11.50
CA ALA A 402 -18.87 -3.14 11.37
C ALA A 402 -20.22 -3.90 11.40
N ALA A 403 -20.27 -5.07 12.02
CA ALA A 403 -21.51 -5.74 12.40
C ALA A 403 -22.08 -5.23 13.73
N GLU A 404 -21.33 -4.45 14.52
CA GLU A 404 -21.76 -4.00 15.86
C GLU A 404 -21.31 -2.56 16.16
N GLU A 405 -21.96 -1.55 15.57
CA GLU A 405 -21.82 -0.18 16.08
C GLU A 405 -22.79 0.05 17.24
N ASN A 406 -22.28 -0.07 18.46
CA ASN A 406 -22.92 0.52 19.63
C ASN A 406 -22.58 2.01 19.67
N ASN A 407 -23.58 2.84 19.36
CA ASN A 407 -23.57 4.30 19.50
C ASN A 407 -23.63 4.73 20.99
N GLU A 408 -22.79 4.15 21.84
CA GLU A 408 -22.72 4.53 23.25
C GLU A 408 -21.79 5.73 23.43
N ARG A 409 -22.39 6.87 23.78
CA ARG A 409 -21.66 8.08 24.15
C ARG A 409 -20.78 7.81 25.37
N ARG A 410 -19.50 8.20 25.31
CA ARG A 410 -18.56 7.98 26.41
C ARG A 410 -19.03 8.66 27.70
N SER A 411 -18.93 7.93 28.81
CA SER A 411 -19.25 8.47 30.14
C SER A 411 -18.07 9.25 30.76
N LYS A 412 -16.83 8.91 30.40
CA LYS A 412 -15.57 9.52 30.89
C LYS A 412 -14.68 9.96 29.74
N PHE A 413 -13.75 10.89 30.01
CA PHE A 413 -12.70 11.28 29.07
C PHE A 413 -11.82 10.10 28.69
N ALA A 414 -11.27 10.16 27.48
CA ALA A 414 -10.40 9.14 26.96
C ALA A 414 -9.08 9.10 27.74
N SER A 415 -8.52 7.90 27.94
CA SER A 415 -7.15 7.81 28.50
C SER A 415 -6.10 8.41 27.56
N LEU A 416 -6.35 8.35 26.25
CA LEU A 416 -5.56 8.95 25.18
C LEU A 416 -6.50 9.63 24.19
N THR A 417 -6.11 10.81 23.69
CA THR A 417 -6.91 11.53 22.67
C THR A 417 -7.10 10.67 21.43
N GLN A 418 -8.35 10.50 20.96
CA GLN A 418 -8.68 9.58 19.87
C GLN A 418 -8.18 10.05 18.49
N ASP A 419 -8.02 11.37 18.30
CA ASP A 419 -7.26 11.92 17.18
C ASP A 419 -5.79 12.11 17.59
N SER A 420 -4.92 11.22 17.12
CA SER A 420 -3.48 11.27 17.41
C SER A 420 -2.78 12.49 16.80
N CYS A 421 -3.38 13.13 15.81
CA CYS A 421 -2.92 14.36 15.17
C CYS A 421 -3.47 15.63 15.82
N PHE A 422 -4.27 15.53 16.89
CA PHE A 422 -4.89 16.67 17.57
C PHE A 422 -3.87 17.79 17.88
N TRP A 423 -2.72 17.44 18.46
CA TRP A 423 -1.69 18.42 18.80
C TRP A 423 -1.06 19.10 17.59
N ALA A 424 -0.99 18.46 16.42
CA ALA A 424 -0.50 19.11 15.21
C ALA A 424 -1.46 20.21 14.75
N ARG A 425 -2.77 19.98 14.89
CA ARG A 425 -3.82 20.97 14.59
C ARG A 425 -3.80 22.14 15.57
N VAL A 426 -3.53 21.86 16.86
CA VAL A 426 -3.35 22.92 17.88
C VAL A 426 -2.19 23.85 17.49
N GLU A 427 -1.05 23.29 17.07
CA GLU A 427 0.11 24.10 16.67
C GLU A 427 -0.18 24.94 15.42
N GLU A 428 -0.85 24.39 14.40
CA GLU A 428 -1.33 25.16 13.24
C GLU A 428 -2.28 26.30 13.66
N ALA A 429 -3.22 26.03 14.56
CA ALA A 429 -4.16 27.03 15.06
C ALA A 429 -3.49 28.14 15.87
N ARG A 430 -2.38 27.85 16.57
CA ARG A 430 -1.56 28.86 17.25
C ARG A 430 -0.81 29.74 16.27
N ASP A 431 -0.26 29.16 15.20
CA ASP A 431 0.39 29.93 14.15
C ASP A 431 -0.61 30.83 13.40
N TRP A 432 -1.85 30.38 13.19
CA TRP A 432 -2.91 31.24 12.67
C TRP A 432 -3.22 32.40 13.62
N LEU A 433 -3.35 32.17 14.94
CA LEU A 433 -3.56 33.25 15.90
C LEU A 433 -2.42 34.27 15.90
N ASN A 434 -1.17 33.81 15.86
CA ASN A 434 -0.01 34.69 15.78
C ASN A 434 -0.01 35.49 14.47
N SER A 435 -0.39 34.86 13.36
CA SER A 435 -0.49 35.52 12.05
C SER A 435 -1.57 36.60 12.06
N VAL A 436 -2.72 36.35 12.70
CA VAL A 436 -3.80 37.35 12.85
C VAL A 436 -3.34 38.59 13.62
N ARG A 437 -2.40 38.46 14.56
CA ARG A 437 -1.84 39.60 15.31
C ARG A 437 -0.93 40.50 14.46
N SER A 438 -0.32 39.96 13.40
CA SER A 438 0.63 40.67 12.54
C SER A 438 0.12 41.02 11.13
N GLU A 439 -0.95 40.38 10.67
CA GLU A 439 -1.47 40.52 9.30
C GLU A 439 -2.38 41.75 9.15
N SER A 440 -2.14 42.55 8.11
CA SER A 440 -2.93 43.75 7.79
C SER A 440 -3.92 43.56 6.65
N ASP A 441 -3.76 42.50 5.84
CA ASP A 441 -4.61 42.19 4.69
C ASP A 441 -5.97 41.60 5.13
N THR A 442 -7.04 42.34 4.85
CA THR A 442 -8.43 41.95 5.17
C THR A 442 -8.87 40.62 4.55
N SER A 443 -8.37 40.26 3.37
CA SER A 443 -8.74 39.02 2.67
C SER A 443 -8.11 37.79 3.31
N LYS A 444 -6.82 37.87 3.67
CA LYS A 444 -6.09 36.82 4.40
C LYS A 444 -6.60 36.67 5.83
N LEU A 445 -6.95 37.78 6.49
CA LEU A 445 -7.56 37.74 7.81
C LEU A 445 -8.88 36.95 7.79
N ALA A 446 -9.72 37.12 6.78
CA ALA A 446 -10.97 36.36 6.66
C ALA A 446 -10.72 34.84 6.58
N VAL A 447 -9.72 34.41 5.79
CA VAL A 447 -9.33 33.00 5.66
C VAL A 447 -8.78 32.44 6.98
N LEU A 448 -7.92 33.20 7.68
CA LEU A 448 -7.37 32.80 8.97
C LEU A 448 -8.47 32.62 10.03
N TRP A 449 -9.44 33.53 10.07
CA TRP A 449 -10.59 33.42 10.97
C TRP A 449 -11.47 32.20 10.68
N ASP A 450 -11.75 31.92 9.41
CA ASP A 450 -12.50 30.73 9.00
C ASP A 450 -11.79 29.44 9.43
N ASN A 451 -10.46 29.37 9.28
CA ASN A 451 -9.67 28.23 9.75
C ASN A 451 -9.69 28.08 11.28
N ILE A 452 -9.59 29.18 12.03
CA ILE A 452 -9.68 29.21 13.49
C ILE A 452 -11.06 28.72 13.95
N GLU A 453 -12.14 29.19 13.35
CA GLU A 453 -13.51 28.80 13.69
C GLU A 453 -13.77 27.32 13.40
N LYS A 454 -13.27 26.81 12.26
CA LYS A 454 -13.31 25.38 11.93
C LYS A 454 -12.59 24.53 12.97
N PHE A 455 -11.39 24.95 13.38
CA PHE A 455 -10.63 24.23 14.41
C PHE A 455 -11.32 24.30 15.78
N GLU A 456 -11.85 25.46 16.19
CA GLU A 456 -12.60 25.61 17.44
C GLU A 456 -13.80 24.66 17.48
N LYS A 457 -14.60 24.64 16.41
CA LYS A 457 -15.75 23.74 16.30
C LYS A 457 -15.33 22.27 16.41
N TYR A 458 -14.29 21.88 15.69
CA TYR A 458 -13.72 20.53 15.74
C TYR A 458 -13.26 20.15 17.16
N ALA A 459 -12.52 21.03 17.85
CA ALA A 459 -12.02 20.77 19.19
C ALA A 459 -13.16 20.66 20.22
N VAL A 460 -14.16 21.54 20.14
CA VAL A 460 -15.35 21.50 20.99
C VAL A 460 -16.15 20.21 20.79
N GLU A 461 -16.33 19.77 19.55
CA GLU A 461 -16.99 18.49 19.24
C GLU A 461 -16.25 17.30 19.87
N LEU A 462 -14.92 17.26 19.72
CA LEU A 462 -14.08 16.19 20.29
C LEU A 462 -14.13 16.16 21.83
N ILE A 463 -14.18 17.33 22.46
CA ILE A 463 -14.31 17.48 23.92
C ILE A 463 -15.71 17.03 24.39
N ASN A 464 -16.77 17.46 23.69
CA ASN A 464 -18.15 17.10 24.03
C ASN A 464 -18.38 15.59 23.92
N ASN A 465 -17.75 14.93 22.95
CA ASN A 465 -17.76 13.47 22.81
C ASN A 465 -16.87 12.74 23.83
N LYS A 466 -16.12 13.50 24.65
CA LYS A 466 -15.13 12.98 25.62
C LYS A 466 -14.05 12.11 24.98
N GLU A 467 -13.68 12.44 23.76
CA GLU A 467 -12.65 11.74 22.97
C GLU A 467 -11.23 12.29 23.23
N VAL A 468 -11.13 13.42 23.93
CA VAL A 468 -9.84 13.97 24.39
C VAL A 468 -9.39 13.32 25.70
N SER A 469 -8.08 13.35 25.94
CA SER A 469 -7.50 13.03 27.24
C SER A 469 -7.39 14.25 28.15
N GLU A 470 -7.26 13.99 29.46
CA GLU A 470 -7.24 15.02 30.51
C GLU A 470 -6.08 16.03 30.34
N ASP A 471 -5.00 15.63 29.66
CA ASP A 471 -3.85 16.49 29.37
C ASP A 471 -4.19 17.65 28.42
N VAL A 472 -5.16 17.46 27.51
CA VAL A 472 -5.67 18.52 26.64
C VAL A 472 -6.36 19.61 27.47
N LEU A 473 -7.11 19.20 28.50
CA LEU A 473 -7.88 20.09 29.36
C LEU A 473 -7.07 20.66 30.54
N ALA A 474 -5.79 20.31 30.63
CA ALA A 474 -4.93 20.80 31.70
C ALA A 474 -4.74 22.32 31.59
N LYS A 475 -4.69 23.02 32.72
CA LYS A 475 -4.73 24.50 32.77
C LYS A 475 -3.63 25.16 31.94
N ASN A 476 -2.43 24.59 31.96
CA ASN A 476 -1.25 25.14 31.27
C ASN A 476 -0.91 24.36 29.99
N SER A 477 -1.86 23.59 29.45
CA SER A 477 -1.69 22.91 28.17
C SER A 477 -1.65 23.92 27.02
N SER A 478 -0.97 23.58 25.92
CA SER A 478 -0.92 24.43 24.73
C SER A 478 -2.31 24.70 24.13
N TYR A 479 -3.28 23.81 24.34
CA TYR A 479 -4.67 24.02 23.92
C TYR A 479 -5.38 25.03 24.83
N SER A 480 -5.27 24.89 26.14
CA SER A 480 -5.89 25.83 27.10
C SER A 480 -5.34 27.25 26.92
N THR A 481 -4.03 27.39 26.73
CA THR A 481 -3.41 28.69 26.41
C THR A 481 -3.94 29.25 25.09
N TRP A 482 -4.12 28.41 24.06
CA TRP A 482 -4.72 28.85 22.79
C TRP A 482 -6.16 29.34 22.94
N VAL A 483 -6.97 28.69 23.78
CA VAL A 483 -8.35 29.14 24.09
C VAL A 483 -8.34 30.50 24.80
N GLU A 484 -7.44 30.70 25.76
CA GLU A 484 -7.27 32.00 26.45
C GLU A 484 -6.83 33.09 25.46
N ASP A 485 -5.80 32.82 24.65
CA ASP A 485 -5.30 33.73 23.60
C ASP A 485 -6.41 34.13 22.61
N LEU A 486 -7.24 33.16 22.18
CA LEU A 486 -8.36 33.40 21.27
C LEU A 486 -9.42 34.30 21.90
N LYS A 487 -9.71 34.09 23.20
CA LYS A 487 -10.67 34.90 23.95
C LYS A 487 -10.19 36.35 24.05
N GLU A 488 -8.94 36.56 24.43
CA GLU A 488 -8.33 37.90 24.51
C GLU A 488 -8.38 38.61 23.16
N LEU A 489 -8.07 37.90 22.06
CA LEU A 489 -8.07 38.47 20.72
C LEU A 489 -9.49 38.87 20.27
N ARG A 490 -10.50 38.06 20.59
CA ARG A 490 -11.91 38.39 20.34
C ARG A 490 -12.38 39.60 21.14
N GLU A 491 -11.97 39.72 22.40
CA GLU A 491 -12.29 40.88 23.26
C GLU A 491 -11.63 42.17 22.73
N LEU A 492 -10.36 42.11 22.32
CA LEU A 492 -9.67 43.24 21.68
C LEU A 492 -10.39 43.67 20.40
N ARG A 493 -10.80 42.73 19.55
CA ARG A 493 -11.55 43.03 18.32
C ARG A 493 -12.93 43.64 18.62
N ALA A 494 -13.61 43.19 19.65
CA ALA A 494 -14.89 43.75 20.08
C ALA A 494 -14.73 45.18 20.62
N ASN A 495 -13.62 45.47 21.31
CA ASN A 495 -13.31 46.81 21.82
C ASN A 495 -12.88 47.78 20.70
N VAL A 496 -12.12 47.32 19.70
CA VAL A 496 -11.77 48.14 18.52
C VAL A 496 -13.01 48.53 17.72
N LYS A 497 -14.00 47.64 17.58
CA LYS A 497 -15.30 47.98 16.96
C LYS A 497 -16.14 49.00 17.76
N ARG A 498 -15.81 49.26 19.04
CA ARG A 498 -16.53 50.19 19.92
C ARG A 498 -15.94 51.61 19.96
N PHE A 499 -14.77 51.85 19.38
CA PHE A 499 -14.23 53.21 19.21
C PHE A 499 -14.62 53.76 17.82
N PRO A 500 -15.56 54.72 17.72
CA PRO A 500 -15.71 55.48 16.49
C PRO A 500 -14.48 56.36 16.28
N HIS A 501 -14.02 56.45 15.03
CA HIS A 501 -12.99 57.39 14.59
C HIS A 501 -13.40 58.85 14.87
N ASN A 502 -13.11 59.35 16.07
CA ASN A 502 -13.03 60.78 16.34
C ASN A 502 -11.56 61.20 16.23
N PHE A 503 -11.04 61.19 15.00
CA PHE A 503 -9.88 62.00 14.65
C PHE A 503 -10.41 63.34 14.13
N ASN A 504 -10.29 64.39 14.94
CA ASN A 504 -10.49 65.78 14.49
C ASN A 504 -9.43 66.10 13.42
N PRO A 505 -9.79 66.59 12.24
CA PRO A 505 -8.82 67.18 11.33
C PRO A 505 -8.42 68.56 11.89
N PHE A 506 -7.12 68.76 12.13
CA PHE A 506 -6.56 70.09 12.28
C PHE A 506 -6.80 70.86 10.97
N LEU A 507 -7.60 71.92 11.05
CA LEU A 507 -7.90 72.82 9.94
C LEU A 507 -6.69 73.73 9.66
N ASP A 508 -6.42 73.87 8.37
CA ASP A 508 -5.46 74.75 7.73
C ASP A 508 -5.54 76.21 8.19
N GLY A 509 -4.40 76.88 8.08
CA GLY A 509 -4.19 78.26 8.52
C GLY A 509 -4.99 79.31 7.77
N GLU A 510 -5.36 80.35 8.49
CA GLU A 510 -5.73 81.65 7.95
C GLU A 510 -4.55 82.61 8.08
N VAL A 511 -4.04 83.05 6.93
CA VAL A 511 -3.31 84.31 6.77
C VAL A 511 -4.34 85.35 6.36
N ILE A 512 -4.44 86.46 7.11
CA ILE A 512 -5.11 87.68 6.66
C ILE A 512 -4.31 88.89 7.20
N PRO A 513 -4.37 90.04 6.51
CA PRO A 513 -3.32 90.64 5.68
C PRO A 513 -2.29 91.49 6.45
#